data_AF-A0A093FF92-F1
#
_entry.id   AF-A0A093FF92-F1
#
_cell.length_a   1.000
_cell.length_b   1.000
_cell.length_c   1.000
_cell.angle_alpha   90.00
_cell.angle_beta   90.00
_cell.angle_gamma   90.00
#
_symmetry.space_group_name_H-M   'P 1'
#
loop_
_entity.id
_entity.type
_entity.pdbx_description
1 polymer ?
#
loop_
_entity_poly.entity_id
_entity_poly.type
_entity_poly.pdbx_seq_one_letter_code
_entity_poly.pdbx_strand_id
1 'polypeptide(L)' 'SPPKPTVFISGVIARGDKDFPPAAAQVAHQKPHPSVEKLPHPQHVKQHIHQPRK' A
#
# COMPACT_ATOMS: atom_id res chain seq x y z
N SER A 1 5.29 17.59 34.23
CA SER A 1 5.49 16.98 32.91
C SER A 1 4.17 16.41 32.42
N PRO A 2 3.80 16.55 31.13
CA PRO A 2 2.60 15.91 30.60
C PRO A 2 2.68 14.38 30.77
N PRO A 3 1.55 13.67 30.97
CA PRO A 3 1.51 12.21 30.97
C PRO A 3 2.00 11.66 29.62
N LYS A 4 2.76 10.56 29.65
CA LYS A 4 3.16 9.88 28.42
C LYS A 4 1.91 9.36 27.71
N PRO A 5 1.70 9.68 26.42
CA PRO A 5 0.54 9.17 25.67
C PRO A 5 0.63 7.64 25.56
N THR A 6 -0.48 6.98 25.88
CA THR A 6 -0.62 5.53 25.69
C THR A 6 -1.09 5.28 24.26
N VAL A 7 -0.36 4.44 23.52
CA VAL A 7 -0.66 4.12 22.13
C VAL A 7 -1.36 2.77 22.06
N PHE A 8 -2.46 2.68 21.33
CA PHE A 8 -3.17 1.42 21.06
C PHE A 8 -3.01 1.04 19.59
N ILE A 9 -2.56 -0.18 19.32
CA ILE A 9 -2.43 -0.74 17.96
C ILE A 9 -3.39 -1.92 17.90
N SER A 10 -4.40 -1.84 17.04
CA SER A 10 -5.39 -2.92 16.86
C SER A 10 -6.06 -3.39 18.16
N GLY A 11 -6.27 -2.48 19.11
CA GLY A 11 -6.91 -2.77 20.41
C GLY A 11 -5.96 -3.22 21.52
N VAL A 12 -4.66 -3.34 21.26
CA VAL A 12 -3.63 -3.73 22.25
C VAL A 12 -2.77 -2.51 22.63
N ILE A 13 -2.45 -2.36 23.92
CA ILE A 13 -1.51 -1.32 24.39
C ILE A 13 -0.12 -1.61 23.84
N ALA A 14 0.43 -0.66 23.08
CA ALA A 14 1.79 -0.73 22.58
C ALA A 14 2.79 -0.42 23.71
N ARG A 15 3.82 -1.25 23.83
CA ARG A 15 4.90 -1.15 24.83
C ARG A 15 6.14 -0.42 24.29
N GLY A 16 5.97 0.47 23.32
CA GLY A 16 7.04 1.24 22.69
C GLY A 16 8.01 0.33 21.91
N ASP A 17 9.32 0.55 22.10
CA ASP A 17 10.40 -0.14 21.37
C ASP A 17 10.36 -1.67 21.47
N LYS A 18 9.74 -2.22 22.53
CA LYS A 18 9.56 -3.67 22.68
C LYS A 18 8.65 -4.28 21.61
N ASP A 19 7.68 -3.52 21.13
CA ASP A 19 6.72 -3.98 20.13
C ASP A 19 7.04 -3.39 18.74
N PHE A 20 7.76 -2.26 18.68
CA PHE A 20 8.11 -1.55 17.44
C PHE A 20 9.58 -1.12 17.42
N PRO A 21 10.55 -2.05 17.27
CA PRO A 21 11.96 -1.69 17.17
C PRO A 21 12.24 -0.87 15.89
N PRO A 22 13.36 -0.13 15.82
CA PRO A 22 13.70 0.69 14.65
C PRO A 22 13.68 -0.09 13.32
N ALA A 23 14.07 -1.36 13.32
CA ALA A 23 14.02 -2.22 12.13
C ALA A 23 12.57 -2.48 11.66
N ALA A 24 11.62 -2.65 12.58
CA ALA A 24 10.21 -2.81 12.23
C ALA A 24 9.64 -1.52 11.64
N ALA A 25 10.03 -0.37 12.19
CA ALA A 25 9.71 0.92 11.60
C ALA A 25 10.29 1.01 10.17
N GLN A 26 11.55 0.65 9.96
CA GLN A 26 12.17 0.67 8.63
C GLN A 26 11.39 -0.17 7.61
N VAL A 27 10.93 -1.37 7.98
CA VAL A 27 10.10 -2.21 7.09
C VAL A 27 8.79 -1.52 6.71
N ALA A 28 8.13 -0.83 7.64
CA ALA A 28 6.90 -0.08 7.35
C ALA A 28 7.13 1.13 6.42
N HIS A 29 8.35 1.70 6.41
CA HIS A 29 8.69 2.79 5.49
C HIS A 29 9.02 2.30 4.08
N GLN A 30 9.30 1.00 3.91
CA GLN A 30 9.52 0.40 2.60
C GLN A 30 8.18 0.20 1.90
N LYS A 31 7.96 0.90 0.78
CA LYS A 31 6.81 0.64 -0.07
C LYS A 31 6.95 -0.78 -0.65
N PRO A 32 5.90 -1.63 -0.57
CA PRO A 32 5.94 -2.92 -1.23
C PRO A 32 6.13 -2.72 -2.74
N HIS A 33 7.00 -3.52 -3.34
CA HIS A 33 7.07 -3.57 -4.79
C HIS A 33 5.74 -4.17 -5.31
N PRO A 34 5.06 -3.55 -6.27
CA PRO A 34 3.88 -4.15 -6.87
C PRO A 34 4.24 -5.53 -7.42
N SER A 35 3.58 -6.57 -6.91
CA SER A 35 3.84 -7.98 -7.28
C SER A 35 3.18 -8.38 -8.61
N VAL A 36 2.35 -7.50 -9.19
CA VAL A 36 1.73 -7.76 -10.49
C VAL A 36 2.71 -7.33 -11.57
N GLU A 37 3.11 -8.29 -12.41
CA GLU A 37 3.84 -7.99 -13.63
C GLU A 37 3.01 -6.97 -14.43
N LYS A 38 3.67 -5.91 -14.90
CA LYS A 38 3.03 -4.85 -15.68
C LYS A 38 2.37 -5.52 -16.89
N LEU A 39 1.04 -5.64 -16.86
CA LEU A 39 0.30 -6.25 -17.96
C LEU A 39 0.77 -5.61 -19.28
N PRO A 40 1.04 -6.41 -20.32
CA PRO A 40 1.38 -5.87 -21.63
C PRO A 40 0.33 -4.82 -21.97
N HIS A 41 0.79 -3.67 -22.46
CA HIS A 41 -0.10 -2.55 -22.74
C HIS A 41 -1.18 -3.10 -23.66
N PRO A 42 -2.47 -2.87 -23.38
CA PRO A 42 -3.51 -3.36 -24.25
C PRO A 42 -3.14 -2.90 -25.64
N GLN A 43 -2.78 -3.85 -26.52
CA GLN A 43 -2.56 -3.54 -27.92
C GLN A 43 -3.86 -2.88 -28.32
N HIS A 44 -3.80 -1.58 -28.63
CA HIS A 44 -4.96 -0.86 -29.14
C HIS A 44 -5.33 -1.57 -30.44
N VAL A 45 -6.17 -2.60 -30.32
CA VAL A 45 -6.77 -3.26 -31.45
C VAL A 45 -7.61 -2.15 -32.06
N LYS A 46 -7.13 -1.59 -33.17
CA LYS A 46 -7.93 -0.73 -34.04
C LYS A 46 -9.03 -1.60 -34.65
N GLN A 47 -9.97 -2.06 -33.82
CA GLN A 47 -11.23 -2.58 -34.30
C GLN A 47 -11.92 -1.38 -34.93
N HIS A 48 -11.95 -1.32 -36.26
CA HIS A 48 -12.77 -0.35 -36.96
C HIS A 48 -14.21 -0.59 -36.53
N ILE A 49 -14.70 0.26 -35.62
CA ILE A 49 -16.07 0.19 -35.13
C ILE A 49 -16.96 0.65 -36.28
N HIS A 50 -17.64 -0.29 -36.92
CA HIS A 50 -18.64 0.01 -37.93
C HIS A 50 -19.90 0.53 -37.24
N GLN A 51 -19.90 1.82 -36.91
CA GLN A 51 -21.10 2.50 -36.46
C GLN A 51 -22.10 2.55 -37.64
N PRO A 52 -23.39 2.23 -37.42
CA PRO A 52 -24.40 2.37 -38.45
C PRO A 52 -24.51 3.84 -38.84
N ARG A 53 -24.14 4.17 -40.07
CA ARG A 53 -24.42 5.50 -40.61
C ARG A 53 -25.91 5.60 -40.93
N LYS A 54 -26.50 6.74 -40.58
CA LYS A 54 -27.86 7.13 -40.95
C LYS A 54 -28.01 7.21 -42.47
#